data_AF-R9J1L5-F1
#
_entry.id   AF-R9J1L5-F1
#
_cell.length_a   1.000
_cell.length_b   1.000
_cell.length_c   1.000
_cell.angle_alpha   90.00
_cell.angle_beta   90.00
_cell.angle_gamma   90.00
#
_symmetry.space_group_name_H-M   'P 1'
#
loop_
_entity.id
_entity.type
_entity.pdbx_description
1 polymer ?
#
loop_
_entity_poly.entity_id
_entity_poly.type
_entity_poly.pdbx_seq_one_letter_code
_entity_poly.pdbx_strand_id
1 'polypeptide(L)'
;MKKIELFERAIAEQAASLKDWGINPTLFWAYRNSITAGNDSIDFGETIWDRDIPEITRALKENGISGFTISSTFSSLIPTLAEFEKHGFRMAGLTEVKANYTDWQTQERAVIPAIRMEAEEA
;
A
#
# COMPACT_ATOMS: atom_id res chain seq x y z
N MET A 1 7.45 6.00 -7.48
CA MET A 1 7.01 5.95 -6.06
C MET A 1 7.91 6.75 -5.13
N LYS A 2 7.34 7.58 -4.26
CA LYS A 2 8.08 8.29 -3.20
C LYS A 2 8.61 7.30 -2.16
N LYS A 3 9.83 7.52 -1.68
CA LYS A 3 10.53 6.61 -0.77
C LYS A 3 10.19 6.89 0.68
N ILE A 4 10.01 5.82 1.47
CA ILE A 4 9.85 5.89 2.93
C ILE A 4 11.20 5.51 3.54
N GLU A 5 11.92 6.49 4.09
CA GLU A 5 13.32 6.33 4.53
C GLU A 5 13.48 5.20 5.56
N LEU A 6 12.55 5.10 6.51
CA LEU A 6 12.57 4.04 7.52
C LEU A 6 12.49 2.64 6.91
N PHE A 7 11.72 2.49 5.83
CA PHE A 7 11.57 1.19 5.14
C PHE A 7 12.79 0.86 4.30
N GLU A 8 13.36 1.85 3.61
CA GLU A 8 14.61 1.66 2.84
C GLU A 8 15.76 1.25 3.78
N ARG A 9 15.84 1.85 4.97
CA ARG A 9 16.79 1.43 6.01
C ARG A 9 16.54 0.02 6.50
N ALA A 10 15.29 -0.33 6.83
CA ALA A 10 14.95 -1.69 7.26
C ALA A 10 15.29 -2.76 6.20
N ILE A 11 15.16 -2.42 4.91
CA ILE A 11 15.57 -3.29 3.79
C ILE A 11 17.10 -3.41 3.72
N ALA A 12 17.81 -2.28 3.76
CA ALA A 12 19.27 -2.24 3.64
C ALA A 12 19.97 -2.94 4.81
N GLU A 13 19.44 -2.77 6.03
CA GLU A 13 19.95 -3.35 7.27
C GLU A 13 19.42 -4.78 7.51
N GLN A 14 18.60 -5.33 6.59
CA GLN A 14 17.97 -6.64 6.71
C GLN A 14 17.31 -6.85 8.08
N ALA A 15 16.44 -5.91 8.46
CA ALA A 15 15.79 -5.89 9.75
C ALA A 15 15.17 -7.26 10.11
N ALA A 16 15.63 -7.85 11.21
CA ALA A 16 15.16 -9.15 11.68
C ALA A 16 13.70 -9.11 12.16
N SER A 17 13.23 -7.95 12.60
CA SER A 17 11.87 -7.72 13.12
C SER A 17 11.40 -6.32 12.72
N LEU A 18 10.33 -6.24 11.93
CA LEU A 18 9.70 -4.96 11.60
C LEU A 18 9.09 -4.28 12.84
N LYS A 19 8.66 -5.08 13.82
CA LYS A 19 8.08 -4.59 15.07
C LYS A 19 9.09 -3.78 15.89
N ASP A 20 10.34 -4.22 15.95
CA ASP A 20 11.40 -3.54 16.73
C ASP A 20 11.75 -2.17 16.11
N TRP A 21 11.43 -2.00 14.83
CA TRP A 21 11.57 -0.76 14.08
C TRP A 21 10.33 0.13 14.14
N GLY A 22 9.26 -0.31 14.82
CA GLY A 22 7.97 0.40 14.83
C GLY A 22 7.32 0.46 13.45
N ILE A 23 7.60 -0.52 12.58
CA ILE A 23 7.07 -0.56 11.21
C ILE A 23 5.82 -1.44 11.17
N ASN A 24 4.73 -0.87 10.66
CA ASN A 24 3.54 -1.64 10.34
C ASN A 24 3.85 -2.63 9.19
N PRO A 25 3.70 -3.96 9.40
CA PRO A 25 4.09 -4.96 8.42
C PRO A 25 3.25 -4.88 7.14
N THR A 26 1.95 -4.58 7.25
CA THR A 26 1.03 -4.48 6.11
C THR A 26 1.48 -3.39 5.13
N LEU A 27 1.78 -2.20 5.66
CA LEU A 27 2.29 -1.09 4.85
C LEU A 27 3.69 -1.37 4.29
N PHE A 28 4.58 -1.99 5.07
CA PHE A 28 5.93 -2.34 4.61
C PHE A 28 5.91 -3.30 3.41
N TRP A 29 5.10 -4.36 3.47
CA TRP A 29 5.01 -5.33 2.38
C TRP A 29 4.33 -4.74 1.15
N ALA A 30 3.27 -3.95 1.32
CA ALA A 30 2.65 -3.20 0.22
C ALA A 30 3.68 -2.31 -0.50
N TYR A 31 4.47 -1.56 0.26
CA TYR A 31 5.53 -0.70 -0.26
C TYR A 31 6.61 -1.50 -1.01
N ARG A 32 7.16 -2.55 -0.38
CA ARG A 32 8.24 -3.36 -0.96
C ARG A 32 7.78 -4.08 -2.24
N ASN A 33 6.57 -4.63 -2.23
CA ASN A 33 6.01 -5.32 -3.38
C ASN A 33 5.76 -4.35 -4.53
N SER A 34 5.33 -3.12 -4.23
CA SER A 34 5.13 -2.07 -5.24
C SER A 34 6.44 -1.64 -5.91
N ILE A 35 7.54 -1.52 -5.16
CA ILE A 35 8.88 -1.31 -5.75
C ILE A 35 9.24 -2.47 -6.66
N THR A 36 9.07 -3.70 -6.17
CA THR A 36 9.46 -4.93 -6.87
C THR A 36 8.65 -5.14 -8.15
N ALA A 37 7.38 -4.72 -8.16
CA ALA A 37 6.51 -4.73 -9.32
C ALA A 37 6.75 -3.55 -10.27
N GLY A 38 7.45 -2.50 -9.83
CA GLY A 38 7.69 -1.28 -10.60
C GLY A 38 6.45 -0.39 -10.71
N ASN A 39 5.68 -0.27 -9.64
CA ASN A 39 4.55 0.65 -9.53
C ASN A 39 5.00 2.05 -9.11
N ASP A 40 4.23 3.06 -9.53
CA ASP A 40 4.47 4.46 -9.17
C ASP A 40 3.89 4.86 -7.81
N SER A 41 2.96 4.08 -7.29
CA SER A 41 2.29 4.25 -6.00
C SER A 41 2.37 2.96 -5.17
N ILE A 42 2.19 3.09 -3.86
CA ILE A 42 2.06 1.93 -2.97
C ILE A 42 0.72 1.25 -3.29
N ASP A 43 0.76 -0.06 -3.51
CA ASP A 43 -0.40 -0.90 -3.73
C ASP A 43 -0.58 -1.92 -2.60
N PHE A 44 -1.77 -1.93 -2.01
CA PHE A 44 -2.20 -2.95 -1.06
C PHE A 44 -2.90 -4.09 -1.81
N GLY A 45 -2.11 -5.10 -2.21
CA GLY A 45 -2.63 -6.33 -2.82
C GLY A 45 -3.11 -7.39 -1.84
N GLU A 46 -2.78 -7.25 -0.55
CA GLU A 46 -3.12 -8.20 0.51
C GLU A 46 -4.19 -7.63 1.47
N THR A 47 -4.74 -8.48 2.33
CA THR A 47 -5.74 -8.10 3.33
C THR A 47 -5.22 -7.01 4.27
N ILE A 48 -6.00 -5.95 4.42
CA ILE A 48 -5.78 -4.87 5.40
C ILE A 48 -6.73 -5.09 6.57
N TRP A 49 -6.21 -5.02 7.80
CA TRP A 49 -7.05 -5.09 8.99
C TRP A 49 -7.42 -3.69 9.44
N ASP A 50 -8.69 -3.45 9.77
CA ASP A 50 -9.18 -2.12 10.16
C ASP A 50 -8.40 -1.53 11.35
N ARG A 51 -7.95 -2.37 12.30
CA ARG A 51 -7.11 -1.95 13.43
C ARG A 51 -5.75 -1.36 13.03
N ASP A 52 -5.23 -1.71 11.85
CA ASP A 52 -3.93 -1.26 11.34
C ASP A 52 -4.08 0.08 10.59
N ILE A 53 -5.28 0.44 10.13
CA ILE A 53 -5.54 1.63 9.31
C ILE A 53 -5.10 2.94 9.99
N PRO A 54 -5.34 3.19 11.30
CA PRO A 54 -4.86 4.40 11.95
C PRO A 54 -3.33 4.54 11.91
N GLU A 55 -2.60 3.44 12.10
CA GLU A 55 -1.14 3.44 12.05
C GLU A 55 -0.64 3.64 10.62
N ILE A 56 -1.25 2.93 9.66
CA ILE A 56 -0.91 3.03 8.23
C ILE A 56 -1.10 4.46 7.73
N THR A 57 -2.25 5.06 7.98
CA THR A 57 -2.59 6.41 7.49
C THR A 57 -1.71 7.48 8.13
N ARG A 58 -1.38 7.35 9.42
CA ARG A 58 -0.38 8.22 10.07
C ARG A 58 0.98 8.11 9.39
N ALA A 59 1.49 6.89 9.18
CA ALA A 59 2.78 6.69 8.54
C ALA A 59 2.81 7.23 7.10
N LEU A 60 1.74 7.05 6.32
CA LEU A 60 1.61 7.62 4.99
C LEU A 60 1.70 9.15 5.02
N LYS A 61 0.95 9.81 5.91
CA LYS A 61 0.94 11.27 6.07
C LYS A 61 2.29 11.82 6.54
N GLU A 62 2.90 11.19 7.54
CA GLU A 62 4.23 11.58 8.07
C GLU A 62 5.32 11.50 6.99
N ASN A 63 5.20 10.55 6.06
CA ASN A 63 6.11 10.43 4.92
C ASN A 63 5.64 11.23 3.69
N GLY A 64 4.59 12.04 3.82
CA GLY A 64 4.01 12.85 2.75
C GLY A 64 3.62 12.02 1.53
N ILE A 65 3.02 10.85 1.73
CA ILE A 65 2.37 10.03 0.72
C ILE A 65 0.91 10.48 0.64
N SER A 66 0.54 11.14 -0.45
CA SER A 66 -0.81 11.68 -0.66
C SER A 66 -1.74 10.73 -1.40
N GLY A 67 -1.27 9.55 -1.82
CA GLY A 67 -2.12 8.57 -2.50
C GLY A 67 -1.50 7.20 -2.58
N PHE A 68 -2.36 6.19 -2.71
CA PHE A 68 -2.02 4.78 -2.81
C PHE A 68 -3.13 4.03 -3.56
N THR A 69 -2.93 2.74 -3.82
CA THR A 69 -3.92 1.89 -4.47
C THR A 69 -4.24 0.65 -3.63
N ILE A 70 -5.42 0.08 -3.85
CA ILE A 70 -5.82 -1.21 -3.27
C ILE A 70 -6.29 -2.11 -4.41
N SER A 71 -5.50 -3.13 -4.73
CA SER A 71 -5.84 -4.17 -5.71
C SER A 71 -6.43 -5.43 -5.05
N SER A 72 -6.39 -5.52 -3.72
CA SER A 72 -6.87 -6.70 -2.98
C SER A 72 -8.37 -6.93 -3.12
N THR A 73 -8.77 -8.20 -3.25
CA THR A 73 -10.17 -8.61 -3.48
C THR A 73 -10.83 -9.22 -2.24
N PHE A 74 -10.38 -8.85 -1.03
CA PHE A 74 -10.96 -9.38 0.20
C PHE A 74 -12.41 -8.90 0.41
N SER A 75 -13.22 -9.71 1.10
CA SER A 75 -14.68 -9.52 1.19
C SER A 75 -15.11 -8.25 1.93
N SER A 76 -14.28 -7.74 2.85
CA SER A 76 -14.55 -6.54 3.66
C SER A 76 -14.03 -5.24 3.04
N LEU A 77 -13.81 -5.17 1.72
CA LEU A 77 -13.21 -4.01 1.08
C LEU A 77 -13.98 -2.70 1.33
N ILE A 78 -15.31 -2.70 1.21
CA ILE A 78 -16.14 -1.50 1.43
C ILE A 78 -15.95 -0.91 2.85
N PRO A 79 -16.08 -1.70 3.95
CA PRO A 79 -15.74 -1.24 5.29
C PRO A 79 -14.33 -0.67 5.42
N THR A 80 -13.32 -1.32 4.83
CA THR A 80 -11.94 -0.84 4.88
C THR A 80 -11.79 0.50 4.15
N LEU A 81 -12.40 0.69 2.98
CA LEU A 81 -12.43 1.98 2.27
C LEU A 81 -13.06 3.08 3.13
N ALA A 82 -14.20 2.77 3.76
CA ALA A 82 -14.90 3.72 4.64
C ALA A 82 -14.06 4.07 5.89
N GLU A 83 -13.27 3.13 6.41
CA GLU A 83 -12.35 3.42 7.51
C GLU A 83 -11.20 4.32 7.04
N PHE A 84 -10.57 4.06 5.89
CA PHE A 84 -9.58 4.97 5.31
C PHE A 84 -10.12 6.39 5.11
N GLU A 85 -11.38 6.54 4.71
CA GLU A 85 -12.04 7.83 4.54
C GLU A 85 -12.14 8.62 5.86
N LYS A 86 -12.45 7.96 6.98
CA LYS A 86 -12.42 8.61 8.31
C LYS A 86 -11.04 9.12 8.69
N HIS A 87 -9.98 8.49 8.17
CA HIS A 87 -8.59 8.90 8.36
C HIS A 87 -8.09 9.82 7.24
N GLY A 88 -8.99 10.40 6.43
CA GLY A 88 -8.68 11.43 5.44
C GLY A 88 -8.11 10.92 4.12
N PHE A 89 -8.40 9.67 3.75
CA PHE A 89 -8.09 9.13 2.42
C PHE A 89 -9.38 8.69 1.71
N ARG A 90 -9.73 9.36 0.61
CA ARG A 90 -10.96 9.10 -0.16
C ARG A 90 -10.69 8.28 -1.40
N MET A 91 -11.70 7.50 -1.81
CA MET A 91 -11.68 6.84 -3.10
C MET A 91 -11.73 7.87 -4.24
N ALA A 92 -10.74 7.82 -5.12
CA ALA A 92 -10.57 8.71 -6.27
C ALA A 92 -10.83 8.00 -7.62
N GLY A 93 -11.44 6.82 -7.59
CA GLY A 93 -11.83 6.03 -8.76
C GLY A 93 -11.01 4.74 -8.93
N LEU A 94 -11.12 4.14 -10.11
CA LEU A 94 -10.41 2.93 -10.49
C LEU A 94 -9.15 3.27 -11.29
N THR A 95 -8.15 2.41 -11.21
CA THR A 95 -6.90 2.48 -11.95
C THR A 95 -6.37 1.05 -12.18
N GLU A 96 -5.16 0.93 -12.71
CA GLU A 96 -4.47 -0.34 -12.89
C GLU A 96 -3.08 -0.29 -12.25
N VAL A 97 -2.64 -1.43 -11.74
CA VAL A 97 -1.32 -1.61 -11.14
C VAL A 97 -0.68 -2.91 -11.60
N LYS A 98 0.65 -2.99 -11.52
CA LYS A 98 1.36 -4.25 -11.69
C LYS A 98 1.26 -5.06 -10.41
N ALA A 99 0.78 -6.29 -10.52
CA ALA A 99 0.72 -7.24 -9.42
C ALA A 99 2.12 -7.73 -9.04
N ASN A 100 2.26 -8.28 -7.83
CA ASN A 100 3.51 -8.88 -7.37
C ASN A 100 3.76 -10.31 -7.89
N TYR A 101 2.97 -10.78 -8.85
CA TYR A 101 3.16 -12.06 -9.55
C TYR A 101 3.31 -11.84 -11.06
N THR A 102 3.88 -12.83 -11.72
CA THR A 102 4.03 -12.86 -13.18
C THR A 102 2.81 -13.54 -13.78
N ASP A 103 2.25 -12.96 -14.83
CA ASP A 103 1.21 -13.58 -15.64
C ASP A 103 1.82 -14.75 -16.42
N TRP A 104 1.19 -15.92 -16.31
CA TRP A 104 1.74 -17.14 -16.91
C TRP A 104 1.67 -17.13 -18.45
N GLN A 105 0.75 -16.36 -19.04
CA GLN A 105 0.60 -16.26 -20.49
C GLN A 105 1.61 -15.27 -21.08
N THR A 106 1.75 -14.09 -20.47
CA THR A 106 2.60 -13.03 -21.04
C THR A 106 4.04 -13.12 -20.56
N GLN A 107 4.32 -13.85 -19.48
CA GLN A 107 5.62 -13.88 -18.79
C GLN A 107 6.06 -12.50 -18.25
N GLU A 108 5.13 -11.54 -18.19
CA GLU A 108 5.33 -10.20 -17.63
C GLU A 108 4.56 -10.04 -16.32
N ARG A 109 4.80 -8.96 -15.58
CA ARG A 109 3.97 -8.64 -14.39
C ARG A 109 2.52 -8.44 -14.82
N ALA A 110 1.59 -9.14 -14.17
CA ALA A 110 0.17 -8.97 -14.46
C ALA A 110 -0.26 -7.53 -14.17
N VAL A 111 -1.04 -6.93 -15.08
CA VAL A 111 -1.68 -5.63 -14.86
C VAL A 111 -3.12 -5.89 -14.42
N ILE A 112 -3.47 -5.40 -13.23
CA ILE A 112 -4.76 -5.71 -12.60
C ILE A 112 -5.48 -4.43 -12.17
N PRO A 113 -6.84 -4.44 -12.14
CA PRO A 113 -7.61 -3.33 -11.60
C PRO A 113 -7.30 -3.07 -10.14
N ALA A 114 -7.29 -1.79 -9.76
CA ALA A 114 -7.12 -1.34 -8.38
C ALA A 114 -7.99 -0.12 -8.10
N ILE A 115 -8.29 0.10 -6.83
CA ILE A 115 -8.96 1.30 -6.35
C ILE A 115 -7.89 2.33 -6.01
N ARG A 116 -7.99 3.54 -6.55
CA ARG A 116 -7.13 4.67 -6.20
C ARG A 116 -7.67 5.39 -4.97
N MET A 117 -6.82 5.60 -3.97
CA MET A 117 -7.09 6.35 -2.76
C MET A 117 -6.21 7.61 -2.73
N GLU A 118 -6.79 8.75 -2.39
CA GLU A 118 -6.11 10.05 -2.32
C GLU A 118 -6.39 10.74 -0.99
N ALA A 119 -5.39 11.40 -0.43
CA ALA A 119 -5.54 12.21 0.76
C ALA A 119 -6.51 13.37 0.46
N GLU A 120 -7.40 13.65 1.40
CA GLU A 120 -8.22 14.86 1.32
C GLU A 120 -7.30 16.08 1.40
N GLU A 121 -7.42 17.01 0.45
CA GLU A 121 -6.74 18.30 0.55
C GLU A 121 -7.24 19.01 1.81
N ALA A 122 -6.29 19.47 2.64
CA ALA A 122 -6.58 20.18 3.89
C ALA A 122 -7.07 21.60 3.65
#